data_AF-A0A8T0S6L1-F1
#
_entry.id   AF-A0A8T0S6L1-F1
#
_cell.length_a   1.000
_cell.length_b   1.000
_cell.length_c   1.000
_cell.angle_alpha   90.00
_cell.angle_beta   90.00
_cell.angle_gamma   90.00
#
_symmetry.space_group_name_H-M   'P 1'
#
loop_
_entity.id
_entity.type
_entity.pdbx_description
1 polymer ?
#
loop_
_entity_poly.entity_id
_entity_poly.type
_entity_poly.pdbx_seq_one_letter_code
_entity_poly.pdbx_strand_id
1 'polypeptide(L)'
;MDSHDAINWVSAEGDSDDDDSRRRKRRRESLEPDLSKPVRFVSTGYAMPSQEPDPVPGNAVAKEDEAGAEAEDVEPLPAMFGKIREGARARREEKERERDAAAHRRQAQASGNPPSAPGSVQSNATVANMMRMMGGYSPGMGLGKHGQGRTEPLEATVRLKNAGLGFVEGFKKPMLAPSKENLTPATCPPASTKERQHRWLKKDSVRKTPVLTRIALLATRDGEEPGEQPAVVQKVIDTRGPQERVLTDLRGLNGEQEMESNDAPMPELQYNVRLLVDDARIDVQRLHAQLRREREKAASLAREKEKLSEQEVVQIRQLKVMEMIAGALEKVRVDDAAGVLTLEGLFMEIRDLKARFGEEFKMCGIAWIACQFAHPLLIRFFQGWQPLQDPSVGLEVMSSWKDLLEEDQPYDFSHSAASMAPYAQLVSEVILPPVRIQGTNSWDARVPEPMLGFLRTWKQVLPLVALGLILEHVVMPKLSAAVESWDPRSENVPIDVWVHPWLPILEQSSIETLCHSIRHKLSSVLHVWQARDASAHALLFPWKKVFDSAIWEDLITRYIVPKLKMALQEFQINPADQKLDQFNWVMLWASTIPVQQMVDIYAGS
;
A
#
# COMPACT_ATOMS: atom_id res chain seq x y z
N MET A 1 43.74 -48.40 -26.09
CA MET A 1 42.53 -49.23 -26.12
C MET A 1 41.62 -48.68 -25.03
N ASP A 2 40.71 -47.80 -25.46
CA ASP A 2 39.26 -47.84 -25.19
C ASP A 2 38.79 -48.01 -23.74
N SER A 3 37.85 -47.25 -23.17
CA SER A 3 36.89 -46.29 -23.71
C SER A 3 36.32 -45.45 -22.56
N HIS A 4 35.89 -44.24 -22.91
CA HIS A 4 35.10 -43.33 -22.09
C HIS A 4 33.64 -43.76 -21.97
N ASP A 5 33.03 -43.37 -20.86
CA ASP A 5 31.60 -43.40 -20.56
C ASP A 5 30.76 -42.62 -21.59
N ALA A 6 29.71 -43.28 -22.12
CA ALA A 6 28.55 -42.66 -22.73
C ALA A 6 27.34 -43.58 -22.51
N ILE A 7 26.39 -43.17 -21.66
CA ILE A 7 25.07 -43.81 -21.57
C ILE A 7 24.05 -42.93 -22.28
N ASN A 8 23.38 -43.60 -23.21
CA ASN A 8 22.54 -43.15 -24.29
C ASN A 8 21.14 -42.76 -23.80
N TRP A 9 20.61 -41.64 -24.30
CA TRP A 9 19.23 -41.17 -24.16
C TRP A 9 18.60 -41.27 -25.55
N VAL A 10 17.38 -41.86 -25.68
CA VAL A 10 16.46 -41.96 -26.86
C VAL A 10 15.59 -43.21 -26.57
N SER A 11 14.26 -43.28 -26.70
CA SER A 11 13.26 -42.51 -27.45
C SER A 11 11.86 -42.88 -26.92
N ALA A 12 10.86 -42.00 -27.08
CA ALA A 12 9.57 -42.33 -27.71
C ALA A 12 8.60 -41.13 -27.68
N GLU A 13 8.36 -40.55 -28.86
CA GLU A 13 7.18 -39.77 -29.25
C GLU A 13 6.33 -40.61 -30.23
N GLY A 14 5.02 -40.31 -30.31
CA GLY A 14 4.05 -40.87 -31.26
C GLY A 14 2.66 -41.02 -30.59
N ASP A 15 1.82 -39.99 -30.49
CA ASP A 15 0.90 -39.38 -31.51
C ASP A 15 -0.36 -40.26 -31.75
N SER A 16 -1.56 -39.84 -31.29
CA SER A 16 -2.67 -39.22 -32.07
C SER A 16 -3.45 -40.23 -32.93
N ASP A 17 -4.78 -40.31 -33.06
CA ASP A 17 -5.98 -39.49 -32.78
C ASP A 17 -7.17 -40.51 -32.76
N ASP A 18 -8.29 -40.26 -32.07
CA ASP A 18 -9.66 -40.28 -32.66
C ASP A 18 -10.82 -40.11 -31.67
N ASP A 19 -11.87 -39.53 -32.24
CA ASP A 19 -13.06 -38.83 -31.72
C ASP A 19 -14.16 -39.71 -31.08
N ASP A 20 -14.97 -39.10 -30.20
CA ASP A 20 -16.43 -38.90 -30.36
C ASP A 20 -17.15 -38.69 -29.01
N SER A 21 -18.37 -38.19 -29.10
CA SER A 21 -18.89 -37.04 -28.37
C SER A 21 -19.99 -37.37 -27.34
N ARG A 22 -20.33 -36.31 -26.57
CA ARG A 22 -21.61 -36.03 -25.85
C ARG A 22 -21.66 -36.32 -24.35
N ARG A 23 -21.56 -35.25 -23.54
CA ARG A 23 -22.68 -34.80 -22.66
C ARG A 23 -22.43 -33.42 -22.04
N ARG A 24 -23.43 -32.55 -22.23
CA ARG A 24 -23.53 -31.16 -21.73
C ARG A 24 -23.44 -31.08 -20.20
N LYS A 25 -22.65 -30.14 -19.66
CA LYS A 25 -22.88 -29.58 -18.32
C LYS A 25 -22.55 -28.08 -18.30
N ARG A 26 -23.58 -27.27 -18.03
CA ARG A 26 -23.53 -25.81 -17.86
C ARG A 26 -22.50 -25.43 -16.79
N ARG A 27 -21.53 -24.59 -17.15
CA ARG A 27 -20.64 -23.89 -16.20
C ARG A 27 -21.23 -22.52 -15.93
N ARG A 28 -21.50 -22.23 -14.65
CA ARG A 28 -22.00 -20.96 -14.15
C ARG A 28 -20.80 -20.04 -13.96
N GLU A 29 -20.69 -19.00 -14.77
CA GLU A 29 -19.73 -17.91 -14.57
C GLU A 29 -20.09 -17.16 -13.28
N SER A 30 -19.07 -16.97 -12.45
CA SER A 30 -19.11 -16.17 -11.23
C SER A 30 -18.96 -14.70 -11.59
N LEU A 31 -20.00 -13.91 -11.34
CA LEU A 31 -20.04 -12.46 -11.44
C LEU A 31 -19.14 -11.82 -10.37
N GLU A 32 -18.34 -10.83 -10.76
CA GLU A 32 -17.64 -9.91 -9.85
C GLU A 32 -18.64 -9.09 -9.00
N PRO A 33 -18.28 -8.70 -7.76
CA PRO A 33 -19.17 -7.95 -6.89
C PRO A 33 -19.27 -6.47 -7.28
N ASP A 34 -20.50 -6.02 -7.50
CA ASP A 34 -20.90 -4.62 -7.75
C ASP A 34 -20.78 -3.77 -6.47
N LEU A 35 -19.80 -2.85 -6.44
CA LEU A 35 -19.46 -1.97 -5.31
C LEU A 35 -20.31 -0.68 -5.23
N SER A 36 -21.41 -0.60 -5.98
CA SER A 36 -22.26 0.62 -6.01
C SER A 36 -23.29 0.74 -4.87
N LYS A 37 -23.34 -0.21 -3.92
CA LYS A 37 -24.36 -0.23 -2.86
C LYS A 37 -23.84 0.31 -1.51
N PRO A 38 -24.58 1.19 -0.82
CA PRO A 38 -24.13 1.78 0.44
C PRO A 38 -24.15 0.77 1.59
N VAL A 39 -23.02 0.67 2.29
CA VAL A 39 -22.87 -0.07 3.56
C VAL A 39 -23.47 0.78 4.68
N ARG A 40 -24.47 0.24 5.41
CA ARG A 40 -25.03 0.88 6.61
C ARG A 40 -24.10 0.64 7.81
N PHE A 41 -23.50 1.71 8.33
CA PHE A 41 -22.78 1.69 9.61
C PHE A 41 -23.76 1.86 10.78
N VAL A 42 -23.70 0.96 11.76
CA VAL A 42 -24.37 1.10 13.05
C VAL A 42 -23.36 1.70 14.02
N SER A 43 -23.56 2.98 14.38
CA SER A 43 -22.73 3.68 15.37
C SER A 43 -23.08 3.20 16.78
N THR A 44 -22.11 2.60 17.47
CA THR A 44 -22.19 2.33 18.91
C THR A 44 -21.49 3.48 19.64
N GLY A 45 -22.28 4.44 20.14
CA GLY A 45 -21.76 5.58 20.90
C GLY A 45 -21.47 5.19 22.35
N TYR A 46 -20.20 5.32 22.76
CA TYR A 46 -19.82 5.45 24.17
C TYR A 46 -19.80 6.94 24.53
N ALA A 47 -20.48 7.29 25.62
CA ALA A 47 -20.50 8.63 26.20
C ALA A 47 -19.41 8.77 27.27
N MET A 48 -18.61 9.84 27.21
CA MET A 48 -17.74 10.29 28.31
C MET A 48 -18.38 11.49 29.02
N PRO A 49 -18.23 11.63 30.35
CA PRO A 49 -18.91 12.65 31.15
C PRO A 49 -18.25 14.03 31.05
N SER A 50 -19.09 15.06 31.02
CA SER A 50 -18.77 16.49 31.01
C SER A 50 -18.24 16.98 32.37
N GLN A 51 -17.09 17.68 32.36
CA GLN A 51 -16.69 18.62 33.41
C GLN A 51 -17.20 20.03 33.03
N GLU A 52 -17.85 20.69 33.97
CA GLU A 52 -18.27 22.10 33.89
C GLU A 52 -17.06 23.05 34.09
N PRO A 53 -17.01 24.19 33.39
CA PRO A 53 -16.28 25.35 33.86
C PRO A 53 -17.19 26.55 34.14
N ASP A 54 -16.94 27.18 35.28
CA ASP A 54 -17.54 28.43 35.77
C ASP A 54 -16.93 29.70 35.08
N PRO A 55 -17.49 30.91 35.29
CA PRO A 55 -17.67 31.92 34.24
C PRO A 55 -16.56 32.98 34.11
N VAL A 56 -16.55 33.62 32.94
CA VAL A 56 -15.65 34.72 32.48
C VAL A 56 -16.12 36.09 33.02
N PRO A 57 -15.23 37.10 33.04
CA PRO A 57 -15.68 38.40 32.53
C PRO A 57 -14.67 39.14 31.64
N GLY A 58 -15.19 39.80 30.59
CA GLY A 58 -14.73 41.15 30.23
C GLY A 58 -14.07 41.37 28.85
N ASN A 59 -14.88 41.87 27.91
CA ASN A 59 -14.59 42.85 26.85
C ASN A 59 -13.38 42.70 25.92
N ALA A 60 -13.65 42.58 24.60
CA ALA A 60 -13.35 43.66 23.64
C ALA A 60 -13.92 43.37 22.23
N VAL A 61 -14.41 44.45 21.63
CA VAL A 61 -14.99 44.63 20.30
C VAL A 61 -13.92 44.60 19.21
N ALA A 62 -14.16 43.95 18.05
CA ALA A 62 -13.90 44.53 16.72
C ALA A 62 -14.24 43.58 15.53
N LYS A 63 -15.21 44.06 14.74
CA LYS A 63 -15.30 44.12 13.27
C LYS A 63 -15.08 42.88 12.40
N GLU A 64 -16.19 42.54 11.75
CA GLU A 64 -16.34 42.02 10.39
C GLU A 64 -15.46 42.77 9.38
N ASP A 65 -14.86 42.04 8.45
CA ASP A 65 -14.68 42.50 7.07
C ASP A 65 -14.89 41.31 6.11
N GLU A 66 -15.85 41.54 5.22
CA GLU A 66 -16.31 40.71 4.13
C GLU A 66 -15.40 40.97 2.91
N ALA A 67 -14.81 39.94 2.32
CA ALA A 67 -14.09 40.08 1.06
C ALA A 67 -14.20 38.82 0.19
N GLY A 68 -15.05 38.93 -0.83
CA GLY A 68 -14.70 38.63 -2.22
C GLY A 68 -14.41 37.17 -2.57
N ALA A 69 -15.45 36.48 -3.02
CA ALA A 69 -15.30 35.32 -3.89
C ALA A 69 -14.85 35.77 -5.29
N GLU A 70 -13.70 35.29 -5.75
CA GLU A 70 -13.46 35.07 -7.18
C GLU A 70 -13.00 33.62 -7.36
N ALA A 71 -13.87 32.84 -8.00
CA ALA A 71 -13.57 31.50 -8.47
C ALA A 71 -13.12 31.64 -9.92
N GLU A 72 -11.81 31.51 -10.16
CA GLU A 72 -11.30 31.34 -11.52
C GLU A 72 -11.60 29.92 -12.02
N ASP A 73 -12.12 29.88 -13.24
CA ASP A 73 -12.37 28.70 -14.05
C ASP A 73 -11.08 27.95 -14.36
N VAL A 74 -11.02 26.67 -13.99
CA VAL A 74 -10.02 25.71 -14.51
C VAL A 74 -10.76 24.65 -15.32
N GLU A 75 -10.24 24.42 -16.52
CA GLU A 75 -10.71 23.53 -17.58
C GLU A 75 -11.25 22.15 -17.13
N PRO A 76 -12.18 21.55 -17.91
CA PRO A 76 -12.85 20.33 -17.52
C PRO A 76 -11.91 19.12 -17.61
N LEU A 77 -11.54 18.58 -16.44
CA LEU A 77 -10.96 17.25 -16.32
C LEU A 77 -11.95 16.17 -16.84
N PRO A 78 -11.46 15.00 -17.29
CA PRO A 78 -12.27 14.01 -18.02
C PRO A 78 -13.55 13.60 -17.27
N ALA A 79 -14.62 13.33 -18.02
CA ALA A 79 -16.01 13.09 -17.59
C ALA A 79 -16.24 12.00 -16.50
N MET A 80 -15.19 11.32 -16.05
CA MET A 80 -15.21 10.31 -15.00
C MET A 80 -15.18 10.89 -13.57
N PHE A 81 -14.73 12.13 -13.38
CA PHE A 81 -14.63 12.76 -12.04
C PHE A 81 -15.83 13.64 -11.64
N GLY A 82 -16.71 14.01 -12.57
CA GLY A 82 -17.86 14.89 -12.30
C GLY A 82 -18.87 14.31 -11.30
N LYS A 83 -19.10 13.00 -11.34
CA LYS A 83 -20.09 12.31 -10.47
C LYS A 83 -19.70 12.29 -8.99
N ILE A 84 -18.41 12.38 -8.67
CA ILE A 84 -17.92 12.36 -7.28
C ILE A 84 -18.11 13.74 -6.62
N ARG A 85 -17.91 14.82 -7.38
CA ARG A 85 -18.09 16.21 -6.90
C ARG A 85 -19.56 16.55 -6.66
N GLU A 86 -20.46 16.08 -7.52
CA GLU A 86 -21.90 16.26 -7.38
C GLU A 86 -22.45 15.50 -6.15
N GLY A 87 -21.99 14.27 -5.92
CA GLY A 87 -22.35 13.49 -4.72
C GLY A 87 -21.83 14.13 -3.41
N ALA A 88 -20.65 14.74 -3.44
CA ALA A 88 -20.12 15.47 -2.29
C ALA A 88 -20.90 16.76 -1.99
N ARG A 89 -21.39 17.46 -3.03
CA ARG A 89 -22.24 18.65 -2.89
C ARG A 89 -23.62 18.30 -2.33
N ALA A 90 -24.25 17.24 -2.85
CA ALA A 90 -25.54 16.75 -2.36
C ALA A 90 -25.50 16.34 -0.88
N ARG A 91 -24.40 15.69 -0.43
CA ARG A 91 -24.21 15.35 1.00
C ARG A 91 -24.02 16.56 1.89
N ARG A 92 -23.40 17.64 1.40
CA ARG A 92 -23.27 18.89 2.15
C ARG A 92 -24.63 19.59 2.29
N GLU A 93 -25.38 19.70 1.19
CA GLU A 93 -26.73 20.29 1.21
C GLU A 93 -27.70 19.49 2.09
N GLU A 94 -27.64 18.16 2.08
CA GLU A 94 -28.47 17.32 2.96
C GLU A 94 -28.13 17.53 4.44
N LYS A 95 -26.84 17.62 4.77
CA LYS A 95 -26.36 17.87 6.14
C LYS A 95 -26.69 19.29 6.63
N GLU A 96 -26.78 20.24 5.70
CA GLU A 96 -27.21 21.62 5.97
C GLU A 96 -28.72 21.68 6.23
N ARG A 97 -29.54 21.01 5.39
CA ARG A 97 -30.99 20.85 5.61
C ARG A 97 -31.30 20.14 6.93
N GLU A 98 -30.52 19.14 7.34
CA GLU A 98 -30.68 18.49 8.65
C GLU A 98 -30.32 19.42 9.82
N ARG A 99 -29.31 20.27 9.65
CA ARG A 99 -28.93 21.28 10.66
C ARG A 99 -30.00 22.36 10.80
N ASP A 100 -30.56 22.83 9.70
CA ASP A 100 -31.65 23.82 9.70
C ASP A 100 -32.93 23.23 10.30
N ALA A 101 -33.25 21.98 9.97
CA ALA A 101 -34.36 21.26 10.59
C ALA A 101 -34.16 21.06 12.10
N ALA A 102 -32.92 20.82 12.55
CA ALA A 102 -32.59 20.72 13.97
C ALA A 102 -32.63 22.09 14.67
N ALA A 103 -32.23 23.18 13.99
CA ALA A 103 -32.32 24.54 14.49
C ALA A 103 -33.77 25.00 14.65
N HIS A 104 -34.63 24.73 13.66
CA HIS A 104 -36.07 24.98 13.76
C HIS A 104 -36.74 24.17 14.88
N ARG A 105 -36.29 22.93 15.10
CA ARG A 105 -36.79 22.08 16.19
C ARG A 105 -36.39 22.61 17.58
N ARG A 106 -35.19 23.17 17.71
CA ARG A 106 -34.71 23.85 18.92
C ARG A 106 -35.43 25.18 19.15
N GLN A 107 -35.74 25.92 18.09
CA GLN A 107 -36.47 27.20 18.18
C GLN A 107 -37.94 26.99 18.56
N ALA A 108 -38.57 25.91 18.09
CA ALA A 108 -39.91 25.50 18.51
C ALA A 108 -39.98 25.01 19.97
N GLN A 109 -38.87 24.50 20.54
CA GLN A 109 -38.76 24.18 21.96
C GLN A 109 -38.53 25.40 22.85
N ALA A 110 -38.02 26.51 22.31
CA ALA A 110 -37.82 27.76 23.05
C ALA A 110 -39.11 28.61 23.14
N SER A 111 -40.06 28.44 22.22
CA SER A 111 -41.36 29.10 22.26
C SER A 111 -42.39 28.35 23.11
N GLY A 112 -42.13 28.25 24.42
CA GLY A 112 -43.09 28.23 25.54
C GLY A 112 -44.42 27.44 25.51
N ASN A 113 -44.72 26.60 24.52
CA ASN A 113 -45.88 25.72 24.51
C ASN A 113 -45.41 24.28 24.79
N PRO A 114 -45.91 23.62 25.85
CA PRO A 114 -45.46 22.28 26.17
C PRO A 114 -45.90 21.30 25.06
N PRO A 115 -45.02 20.40 24.58
CA PRO A 115 -45.43 19.36 23.66
C PRO A 115 -46.39 18.39 24.37
N SER A 116 -47.55 18.12 23.76
CA SER A 116 -48.54 17.18 24.29
C SER A 116 -47.93 15.79 24.51
N ALA A 117 -48.24 15.19 25.66
CA ALA A 117 -47.68 13.91 26.09
C ALA A 117 -47.86 12.80 25.02
N PRO A 118 -46.83 11.95 24.80
CA PRO A 118 -46.89 10.86 23.83
C PRO A 118 -48.00 9.87 24.21
N GLY A 119 -48.91 9.61 23.27
CA GLY A 119 -50.07 8.72 23.46
C GLY A 119 -51.41 9.42 23.67
N SER A 120 -51.46 10.75 23.78
CA SER A 120 -52.72 11.50 23.77
C SER A 120 -53.25 11.70 22.34
N VAL A 121 -54.58 11.70 22.15
CA VAL A 121 -55.22 11.96 20.84
C VAL A 121 -54.85 13.34 20.28
N GLN A 122 -54.40 14.26 21.14
CA GLN A 122 -53.95 15.60 20.78
C GLN A 122 -52.58 15.64 20.10
N SER A 123 -51.77 14.57 20.22
CA SER A 123 -50.41 14.56 19.65
C SER A 123 -50.38 14.37 18.12
N ASN A 124 -51.49 13.97 17.51
CA ASN A 124 -51.62 13.78 16.06
C ASN A 124 -52.78 14.61 15.49
N ALA A 125 -52.44 15.75 14.87
CA ALA A 125 -53.42 16.73 14.38
C ALA A 125 -54.39 16.17 13.31
N THR A 126 -53.93 15.24 12.47
CA THR A 126 -54.74 14.56 11.45
C THR A 126 -55.82 13.66 12.06
N VAL A 127 -55.46 12.89 13.09
CA VAL A 127 -56.40 12.00 13.80
C VAL A 127 -57.42 12.82 14.61
N ALA A 128 -56.96 13.87 15.30
CA ALA A 128 -57.83 14.77 16.05
C ALA A 128 -58.86 15.48 15.14
N ASN A 129 -58.47 15.90 13.94
CA ASN A 129 -59.39 16.52 12.98
C ASN A 129 -60.44 15.54 12.45
N MET A 130 -60.04 14.31 12.14
CA MET A 130 -60.96 13.27 11.66
C MET A 130 -61.97 12.86 12.74
N MET A 131 -61.54 12.71 13.99
CA MET A 131 -62.42 12.37 15.11
C MET A 131 -63.38 13.50 15.50
N ARG A 132 -62.98 14.76 15.26
CA ARG A 132 -63.85 15.93 15.41
C ARG A 132 -64.94 15.98 14.33
N MET A 133 -64.60 15.65 13.08
CA MET A 133 -65.58 15.57 11.98
C MET A 133 -66.61 14.44 12.18
N MET A 134 -66.22 13.35 12.85
CA MET A 134 -67.11 12.22 13.17
C MET A 134 -67.91 12.40 14.47
N GLY A 135 -67.89 13.59 15.08
CA GLY A 135 -68.75 13.97 16.21
C GLY A 135 -68.42 13.33 17.56
N GLY A 136 -67.25 12.68 17.69
CA GLY A 136 -66.89 11.89 18.88
C GLY A 136 -65.80 12.48 19.78
N TYR A 137 -65.23 13.64 19.42
CA TYR A 137 -64.11 14.25 20.13
C TYR A 137 -64.19 15.78 20.13
N SER A 138 -64.08 16.38 21.32
CA SER A 138 -63.96 17.84 21.54
C SER A 138 -62.69 18.12 22.34
N PRO A 139 -61.92 19.18 22.03
CA PRO A 139 -60.68 19.49 22.75
C PRO A 139 -60.94 19.65 24.26
N GLY A 140 -60.21 18.88 25.09
CA GLY A 140 -60.34 18.91 26.56
C GLY A 140 -61.43 18.00 27.15
N MET A 141 -62.22 17.32 26.32
CA MET A 141 -63.21 16.32 26.76
C MET A 141 -62.77 14.91 26.37
N GLY A 142 -63.19 13.93 27.18
CA GLY A 142 -62.99 12.51 26.93
C GLY A 142 -63.61 12.03 25.63
N LEU A 143 -63.07 10.97 25.04
CA LEU A 143 -63.67 10.32 23.87
C LEU A 143 -65.07 9.76 24.21
N GLY A 144 -66.09 10.02 23.38
CA GLY A 144 -67.45 9.48 23.53
C GLY A 144 -68.55 10.56 23.54
N LYS A 145 -69.80 10.16 23.23
CA LYS A 145 -70.96 11.05 23.01
C LYS A 145 -71.27 12.02 24.17
N HIS A 146 -70.80 11.71 25.38
CA HIS A 146 -70.97 12.52 26.58
C HIS A 146 -69.63 12.90 27.26
N GLY A 147 -68.49 12.80 26.57
CA GLY A 147 -67.20 13.18 27.16
C GLY A 147 -66.63 12.20 28.19
N GLN A 148 -67.12 10.95 28.22
CA GLN A 148 -66.85 9.96 29.29
C GLN A 148 -65.46 9.30 29.23
N GLY A 149 -64.70 9.47 28.14
CA GLY A 149 -63.33 8.93 28.04
C GLY A 149 -62.36 9.63 29.00
N ARG A 150 -61.38 8.90 29.54
CA ARG A 150 -60.33 9.52 30.36
C ARG A 150 -59.42 10.40 29.49
N THR A 151 -59.24 11.65 29.90
CA THR A 151 -58.38 12.64 29.21
C THR A 151 -56.92 12.59 29.66
N GLU A 152 -56.66 12.09 30.88
CA GLU A 152 -55.31 12.00 31.45
C GLU A 152 -54.72 10.58 31.26
N PRO A 153 -53.49 10.46 30.75
CA PRO A 153 -52.79 9.18 30.66
C PRO A 153 -52.60 8.55 32.06
N LEU A 154 -52.67 7.22 32.15
CA LEU A 154 -52.38 6.49 33.39
C LEU A 154 -50.94 6.72 33.83
N GLU A 155 -50.74 7.39 34.97
CA GLU A 155 -49.41 7.53 35.59
C GLU A 155 -48.89 6.17 36.07
N ALA A 156 -47.80 5.71 35.45
CA ALA A 156 -47.07 4.54 35.92
C ALA A 156 -46.21 4.95 37.12
N THR A 157 -46.60 4.52 38.33
CA THR A 157 -45.79 4.70 39.53
C THR A 157 -44.51 3.87 39.42
N VAL A 158 -43.36 4.55 39.31
CA VAL A 158 -42.04 3.92 39.23
C VAL A 158 -41.72 3.31 40.60
N ARG A 159 -41.48 1.99 40.62
CA ARG A 159 -41.07 1.26 41.83
C ARG A 159 -39.63 1.64 42.22
N LEU A 160 -39.34 1.71 43.52
CA LEU A 160 -37.98 1.90 44.02
C LEU A 160 -37.12 0.68 43.65
N LYS A 161 -35.91 0.90 43.11
CA LYS A 161 -34.99 -0.18 42.71
C LYS A 161 -34.66 -1.08 43.91
N ASN A 162 -34.72 -2.40 43.71
CA ASN A 162 -34.45 -3.50 44.66
C ASN A 162 -35.56 -3.85 45.70
N ALA A 163 -36.79 -3.34 45.55
CA ALA A 163 -37.90 -3.80 46.38
C ALA A 163 -38.49 -5.14 45.88
N GLY A 164 -38.46 -6.18 46.72
CA GLY A 164 -39.15 -7.46 46.47
C GLY A 164 -40.67 -7.34 46.62
N LEU A 165 -41.42 -8.31 46.06
CA LEU A 165 -42.89 -8.31 45.94
C LEU A 165 -43.71 -8.23 47.26
N GLY A 166 -43.07 -8.06 48.42
CA GLY A 166 -43.72 -7.92 49.73
C GLY A 166 -43.53 -6.57 50.44
N PHE A 167 -42.95 -5.56 49.78
CA PHE A 167 -42.71 -4.26 50.41
C PHE A 167 -44.00 -3.43 50.48
N VAL A 168 -44.74 -3.56 51.59
CA VAL A 168 -45.86 -2.67 51.94
C VAL A 168 -45.38 -1.70 53.02
N GLU A 169 -45.24 -0.44 52.62
CA GLU A 169 -44.92 0.66 53.51
C GLU A 169 -46.20 1.05 54.28
N GLY A 170 -46.31 0.61 55.53
CA GLY A 170 -47.36 1.11 56.42
C GLY A 170 -47.78 0.17 57.55
N PHE A 171 -46.92 -0.05 58.55
CA PHE A 171 -47.36 -0.18 59.95
C PHE A 171 -46.19 0.17 60.88
N LYS A 172 -46.28 1.34 61.51
CA LYS A 172 -45.40 1.76 62.63
C LYS A 172 -45.89 1.11 63.92
N LYS A 173 -45.05 0.33 64.60
CA LYS A 173 -44.63 0.59 66.00
C LYS A 173 -43.51 -0.37 66.46
N PRO A 174 -42.70 0.05 67.45
CA PRO A 174 -41.30 -0.34 67.58
C PRO A 174 -41.09 -1.46 68.59
N MET A 175 -40.00 -2.23 68.45
CA MET A 175 -39.40 -2.87 69.62
C MET A 175 -37.88 -3.04 69.46
N LEU A 176 -37.22 -2.58 70.52
CA LEU A 176 -35.81 -2.57 70.88
C LEU A 176 -34.98 -3.80 70.46
N ALA A 177 -33.76 -3.52 70.00
CA ALA A 177 -32.63 -4.46 70.10
C ALA A 177 -32.13 -4.53 71.56
N PRO A 178 -31.44 -5.62 71.95
CA PRO A 178 -29.99 -5.43 72.01
C PRO A 178 -29.13 -6.65 71.58
N SER A 179 -27.98 -6.28 71.00
CA SER A 179 -26.63 -6.86 71.11
C SER A 179 -26.40 -8.37 71.10
N LYS A 180 -25.55 -8.81 70.15
CA LYS A 180 -24.65 -9.96 70.37
C LYS A 180 -23.24 -9.62 69.91
N GLU A 181 -22.34 -9.62 70.89
CA GLU A 181 -20.89 -9.72 70.71
C GLU A 181 -20.46 -11.15 70.37
N ASN A 182 -19.25 -11.19 69.82
CA ASN A 182 -18.44 -12.28 69.31
C ASN A 182 -18.31 -13.52 70.22
N LEU A 183 -18.21 -14.71 69.61
CA LEU A 183 -16.98 -15.53 69.51
C LEU A 183 -17.30 -16.97 69.08
N THR A 184 -16.36 -17.54 68.32
CA THR A 184 -16.23 -18.94 67.87
C THR A 184 -15.60 -19.83 68.97
N PRO A 185 -15.17 -21.08 68.71
CA PRO A 185 -15.93 -22.27 68.31
C PRO A 185 -15.61 -23.49 69.22
N ALA A 186 -16.45 -24.52 69.26
CA ALA A 186 -16.02 -25.81 69.82
C ALA A 186 -16.77 -27.03 69.25
N THR A 187 -15.96 -28.06 69.07
CA THR A 187 -16.10 -29.38 68.47
C THR A 187 -16.93 -30.39 69.30
N CYS A 188 -17.77 -31.18 68.60
CA CYS A 188 -18.26 -32.56 68.88
C CYS A 188 -19.05 -32.87 70.18
N PRO A 189 -19.70 -34.05 70.30
CA PRO A 189 -20.73 -34.68 69.45
C PRO A 189 -21.95 -35.15 70.33
N PRO A 190 -22.64 -36.27 70.04
CA PRO A 190 -24.07 -36.33 69.75
C PRO A 190 -24.99 -36.62 70.96
N ALA A 191 -26.25 -36.21 70.89
CA ALA A 191 -27.31 -36.88 71.63
C ALA A 191 -28.65 -36.77 70.90
N SER A 192 -29.21 -37.95 70.69
CA SER A 192 -30.52 -38.24 70.11
C SER A 192 -31.66 -37.43 70.72
N THR A 193 -32.51 -36.84 69.88
CA THR A 193 -33.92 -36.61 70.23
C THR A 193 -34.80 -36.80 69.01
N LYS A 194 -35.81 -37.65 69.23
CA LYS A 194 -36.74 -38.22 68.26
C LYS A 194 -37.56 -37.15 67.52
N GLU A 195 -37.60 -37.30 66.21
CA GLU A 195 -38.46 -36.58 65.26
C GLU A 195 -39.94 -36.68 65.65
N ARG A 196 -40.62 -35.53 65.73
CA ARG A 196 -42.07 -35.46 65.53
C ARG A 196 -42.33 -35.50 64.03
N GLN A 197 -42.73 -36.67 63.54
CA GLN A 197 -43.14 -36.86 62.15
C GLN A 197 -44.44 -36.09 61.83
N HIS A 198 -44.42 -35.33 60.74
CA HIS A 198 -45.63 -34.76 60.13
C HIS A 198 -46.49 -35.87 59.52
N ARG A 199 -47.75 -35.94 59.93
CA ARG A 199 -48.76 -36.99 59.61
C ARG A 199 -49.18 -37.11 58.13
N TRP A 200 -48.50 -36.46 57.19
CA TRP A 200 -48.74 -36.63 55.74
C TRP A 200 -47.66 -37.45 55.04
N LEU A 201 -46.58 -37.85 55.75
CA LEU A 201 -45.55 -38.72 55.20
C LEU A 201 -45.80 -40.18 55.61
N LYS A 202 -46.85 -40.79 55.04
CA LYS A 202 -46.95 -42.26 55.01
C LYS A 202 -45.92 -42.77 54.01
N LYS A 203 -44.93 -43.51 54.51
CA LYS A 203 -43.93 -44.25 53.73
C LYS A 203 -44.62 -45.41 53.02
N ASP A 204 -44.93 -45.21 51.75
CA ASP A 204 -44.88 -46.31 50.79
C ASP A 204 -43.46 -46.34 50.20
N SER A 205 -42.86 -47.53 50.17
CA SER A 205 -41.55 -47.80 49.61
C SER A 205 -41.60 -47.73 48.09
N VAL A 206 -41.79 -46.53 47.55
CA VAL A 206 -41.62 -46.24 46.13
C VAL A 206 -40.12 -46.07 45.89
N ARG A 207 -39.56 -46.85 44.97
CA ARG A 207 -38.17 -46.73 44.52
C ARG A 207 -37.91 -45.25 44.24
N LYS A 208 -37.04 -44.61 45.04
CA LYS A 208 -36.65 -43.22 44.81
C LYS A 208 -35.98 -43.15 43.44
N THR A 209 -36.71 -42.65 42.44
CA THR A 209 -36.11 -42.20 41.20
C THR A 209 -35.00 -41.21 41.59
N PRO A 210 -33.77 -41.37 41.07
CA PRO A 210 -32.68 -40.48 41.45
C PRO A 210 -33.09 -39.06 41.08
N VAL A 211 -33.11 -38.16 42.07
CA VAL A 211 -33.34 -36.74 41.84
C VAL A 211 -32.24 -36.25 40.91
N LEU A 212 -32.57 -36.05 39.64
CA LEU A 212 -31.63 -35.56 38.64
C LEU A 212 -31.27 -34.14 39.04
N THR A 213 -30.11 -34.00 39.68
CA THR A 213 -29.57 -32.71 40.07
C THR A 213 -29.26 -31.92 38.78
N ARG A 214 -29.29 -30.58 38.83
CA ARG A 214 -28.95 -29.71 37.69
C ARG A 214 -27.71 -30.18 36.91
N ILE A 215 -26.69 -30.67 37.62
CA ILE A 215 -25.44 -31.19 37.04
C ILE A 215 -25.66 -32.50 36.28
N ALA A 216 -26.50 -33.41 36.79
CA ALA A 216 -26.81 -34.69 36.16
C ALA A 216 -27.66 -34.54 34.88
N LEU A 217 -28.62 -33.61 34.84
CA LEU A 217 -29.41 -33.30 33.63
C LEU A 217 -28.58 -32.71 32.48
N LEU A 218 -27.54 -31.95 32.84
CA LEU A 218 -26.63 -31.34 31.87
C LEU A 218 -25.60 -32.35 31.38
N ALA A 219 -25.04 -33.18 32.28
CA ALA A 219 -24.08 -34.23 31.94
C ALA A 219 -24.67 -35.33 31.03
N THR A 220 -25.94 -35.69 31.19
CA THR A 220 -26.61 -36.63 30.26
C THR A 220 -26.70 -36.10 28.84
N ARG A 221 -26.73 -34.78 28.64
CA ARG A 221 -26.78 -34.17 27.30
C ARG A 221 -25.41 -33.82 26.76
N ASP A 222 -24.48 -33.35 27.59
CA ASP A 222 -23.10 -33.09 27.17
C ASP A 222 -22.37 -34.39 26.75
N GLY A 223 -22.83 -35.56 27.23
CA GLY A 223 -22.41 -36.89 26.72
C GLY A 223 -23.20 -37.42 25.51
N GLU A 224 -24.35 -36.83 25.18
CA GLU A 224 -25.19 -37.19 24.02
C GLU A 224 -24.95 -36.30 22.79
N GLU A 225 -24.16 -35.23 22.89
CA GLU A 225 -23.69 -34.45 21.74
C GLU A 225 -22.21 -34.71 21.43
N PRO A 226 -21.86 -35.82 20.74
CA PRO A 226 -20.78 -35.77 19.78
C PRO A 226 -21.28 -34.97 18.55
N GLY A 227 -20.40 -34.10 18.04
CA GLY A 227 -20.74 -33.07 17.06
C GLY A 227 -21.58 -33.51 15.86
N GLU A 228 -22.30 -32.54 15.31
CA GLU A 228 -23.06 -32.60 14.06
C GLU A 228 -22.37 -33.45 12.98
N GLN A 229 -22.76 -34.72 12.90
CA GLN A 229 -22.68 -35.56 11.71
C GLN A 229 -24.04 -36.27 11.58
N PRO A 230 -24.69 -36.25 10.40
CA PRO A 230 -26.02 -36.82 10.26
C PRO A 230 -25.94 -38.34 10.36
N ALA A 231 -26.29 -38.88 11.53
CA ALA A 231 -26.53 -40.30 11.69
C ALA A 231 -27.70 -40.71 10.78
N VAL A 232 -27.43 -41.60 9.83
CA VAL A 232 -28.41 -42.19 8.91
C VAL A 232 -29.59 -42.75 9.72
N VAL A 233 -30.74 -42.10 9.66
CA VAL A 233 -31.98 -42.57 10.31
C VAL A 233 -32.48 -43.79 9.53
N GLN A 234 -32.15 -45.00 9.97
CA GLN A 234 -32.79 -46.22 9.47
C GLN A 234 -34.27 -46.21 9.87
N LYS A 235 -35.12 -46.39 8.86
CA LYS A 235 -36.59 -46.29 8.96
C LYS A 235 -37.14 -47.63 9.47
N VAL A 236 -37.43 -47.74 10.77
CA VAL A 236 -37.99 -48.96 11.38
C VAL A 236 -39.52 -48.93 11.25
N ILE A 237 -40.12 -50.00 10.77
CA ILE A 237 -41.58 -50.12 10.56
C ILE A 237 -42.15 -51.09 11.60
N ASP A 238 -43.12 -50.63 12.38
CA ASP A 238 -43.85 -51.43 13.36
C ASP A 238 -45.11 -52.03 12.71
N THR A 239 -45.22 -53.35 12.73
CA THR A 239 -46.29 -54.15 12.11
C THR A 239 -47.21 -54.81 13.15
N ARG A 240 -47.11 -54.48 14.44
CA ARG A 240 -47.89 -55.14 15.51
C ARG A 240 -49.35 -54.70 15.60
N GLY A 241 -49.77 -53.69 14.84
CA GLY A 241 -51.16 -53.19 14.79
C GLY A 241 -51.82 -53.32 13.41
N PRO A 242 -53.12 -52.99 13.28
CA PRO A 242 -53.86 -53.11 12.01
C PRO A 242 -53.36 -52.20 10.87
N GLN A 243 -52.47 -51.24 11.14
CA GLN A 243 -51.83 -50.39 10.14
C GLN A 243 -50.34 -50.21 10.46
N GLU A 244 -49.50 -50.27 9.43
CA GLU A 244 -48.05 -50.07 9.52
C GLU A 244 -47.70 -48.62 9.89
N ARG A 245 -46.88 -48.44 10.93
CA ARG A 245 -46.36 -47.12 11.34
C ARG A 245 -44.85 -47.09 11.24
N VAL A 246 -44.33 -46.00 10.67
CA VAL A 246 -42.90 -45.75 10.58
C VAL A 246 -42.42 -45.02 11.83
N LEU A 247 -41.51 -45.62 12.58
CA LEU A 247 -40.88 -45.01 13.74
C LEU A 247 -39.50 -44.45 13.36
N THR A 248 -39.31 -43.14 13.54
CA THR A 248 -38.03 -42.45 13.32
C THR A 248 -37.19 -42.31 14.59
N ASP A 249 -37.71 -42.73 15.74
CA ASP A 249 -37.01 -42.71 17.03
C ASP A 249 -37.54 -43.85 17.92
N LEU A 250 -36.65 -44.54 18.65
CA LEU A 250 -36.96 -45.74 19.47
C LEU A 250 -37.76 -45.42 20.73
N ARG A 251 -38.04 -44.14 21.01
CA ARG A 251 -38.77 -43.66 22.20
C ARG A 251 -40.26 -44.04 22.21
N GLY A 252 -40.84 -44.45 21.08
CA GLY A 252 -42.26 -44.78 20.95
C GLY A 252 -42.67 -46.22 21.31
N LEU A 253 -41.72 -47.11 21.65
CA LEU A 253 -42.00 -48.54 21.88
C LEU A 253 -42.48 -48.88 23.31
N ASN A 254 -42.50 -47.90 24.23
CA ASN A 254 -42.93 -48.10 25.62
C ASN A 254 -44.40 -47.73 25.90
N GLY A 255 -45.21 -47.49 24.85
CA GLY A 255 -46.61 -47.06 25.00
C GLY A 255 -47.53 -48.05 25.73
N GLU A 256 -47.14 -49.32 25.86
CA GLU A 256 -47.92 -50.33 26.60
C GLU A 256 -47.75 -50.20 28.12
N GLN A 257 -46.68 -49.56 28.62
CA GLN A 257 -46.48 -49.32 30.06
C GLN A 257 -47.18 -48.04 30.56
N GLU A 258 -47.62 -47.14 29.67
CA GLU A 258 -48.27 -45.89 30.07
C GLU A 258 -49.75 -46.07 30.44
N MET A 259 -50.45 -47.06 29.87
CA MET A 259 -51.86 -47.29 30.19
C MET A 259 -52.12 -47.87 31.59
N GLU A 260 -51.16 -48.58 32.19
CA GLU A 260 -51.27 -49.13 33.56
C GLU A 260 -50.99 -48.09 34.66
N SER A 261 -50.69 -46.84 34.30
CA SER A 261 -50.45 -45.75 35.26
C SER A 261 -51.68 -44.88 35.58
N ASN A 262 -52.86 -45.25 35.08
CA ASN A 262 -54.10 -44.47 35.23
C ASN A 262 -54.81 -44.61 36.59
N ASP A 263 -54.30 -45.43 37.52
CA ASP A 263 -54.86 -45.56 38.88
C ASP A 263 -54.11 -44.69 39.91
N ALA A 264 -53.43 -43.64 39.43
CA ALA A 264 -52.71 -42.70 40.26
C ALA A 264 -53.63 -41.55 40.73
N PRO A 265 -53.67 -41.21 42.04
CA PRO A 265 -54.55 -40.17 42.54
C PRO A 265 -54.22 -38.80 41.92
N MET A 266 -55.26 -38.12 41.43
CA MET A 266 -55.21 -36.75 40.87
C MET A 266 -54.34 -36.59 39.60
N PRO A 267 -54.78 -37.18 38.46
CA PRO A 267 -54.02 -37.16 37.20
C PRO A 267 -53.75 -35.75 36.66
N GLU A 268 -54.70 -34.83 36.76
CA GLU A 268 -54.54 -33.42 36.33
C GLU A 268 -53.43 -32.69 37.12
N LEU A 269 -53.30 -32.96 38.42
CA LEU A 269 -52.22 -32.39 39.23
C LEU A 269 -50.86 -32.97 38.85
N GLN A 270 -50.79 -34.27 38.58
CA GLN A 270 -49.56 -34.91 38.14
C GLN A 270 -49.12 -34.39 36.77
N TYR A 271 -50.05 -34.17 35.84
CA TYR A 271 -49.79 -33.51 34.57
C TYR A 271 -49.27 -32.07 34.78
N ASN A 272 -49.94 -31.26 35.60
CA ASN A 272 -49.51 -29.89 35.88
C ASN A 272 -48.12 -29.84 36.55
N VAL A 273 -47.83 -30.75 37.48
CA VAL A 273 -46.50 -30.86 38.11
C VAL A 273 -45.44 -31.29 37.10
N ARG A 274 -45.76 -32.25 36.22
CA ARG A 274 -44.86 -32.70 35.16
C ARG A 274 -44.59 -31.59 34.14
N LEU A 275 -45.60 -30.82 33.75
CA LEU A 275 -45.46 -29.64 32.89
C LEU A 275 -44.56 -28.58 33.54
N LEU A 276 -44.73 -28.29 34.83
CA LEU A 276 -43.85 -27.37 35.57
C LEU A 276 -42.40 -27.87 35.61
N VAL A 277 -42.19 -29.18 35.73
CA VAL A 277 -40.85 -29.79 35.69
C VAL A 277 -40.25 -29.70 34.29
N ASP A 278 -41.03 -29.96 33.24
CA ASP A 278 -40.59 -29.87 31.85
C ASP A 278 -40.28 -28.41 31.45
N ASP A 279 -41.11 -27.44 31.86
CA ASP A 279 -40.87 -26.00 31.68
C ASP A 279 -39.59 -25.57 32.41
N ALA A 280 -39.43 -25.98 33.68
CA ALA A 280 -38.21 -25.70 34.44
C ALA A 280 -36.97 -26.35 33.80
N ARG A 281 -37.11 -27.56 33.22
CA ARG A 281 -36.03 -28.24 32.50
C ARG A 281 -35.64 -27.48 31.24
N ILE A 282 -36.62 -27.03 30.44
CA ILE A 282 -36.39 -26.21 29.24
C ILE A 282 -35.72 -24.88 29.62
N ASP A 283 -36.17 -24.23 30.70
CA ASP A 283 -35.56 -23.00 31.21
C ASP A 283 -34.10 -23.21 31.64
N VAL A 284 -33.81 -24.30 32.36
CA VAL A 284 -32.43 -24.66 32.76
C VAL A 284 -31.54 -24.87 31.53
N GLN A 285 -32.05 -25.54 30.49
CA GLN A 285 -31.33 -25.75 29.24
C GLN A 285 -31.08 -24.44 28.50
N ARG A 286 -32.10 -23.58 28.39
CA ARG A 286 -32.01 -22.26 27.75
C ARG A 286 -30.97 -21.38 28.45
N LEU A 287 -31.03 -21.31 29.77
CA LEU A 287 -30.08 -20.54 30.59
C LEU A 287 -28.66 -21.10 30.49
N HIS A 288 -28.50 -22.42 30.42
CA HIS A 288 -27.20 -23.03 30.24
C HIS A 288 -26.60 -22.72 28.85
N ALA A 289 -27.41 -22.79 27.78
CA ALA A 289 -26.98 -22.41 26.44
C ALA A 289 -26.64 -20.91 26.35
N GLN A 290 -27.41 -20.05 27.03
CA GLN A 290 -27.08 -18.62 27.16
C GLN A 290 -25.75 -18.43 27.90
N LEU A 291 -25.54 -19.12 29.03
CA LEU A 291 -24.29 -19.05 29.79
C LEU A 291 -23.09 -19.52 28.98
N ARG A 292 -23.22 -20.57 28.16
CA ARG A 292 -22.17 -21.01 27.23
C ARG A 292 -21.84 -19.94 26.19
N ARG A 293 -22.85 -19.38 25.52
CA ARG A 293 -22.67 -18.30 24.55
C ARG A 293 -22.01 -17.06 25.16
N GLU A 294 -22.41 -16.66 26.36
CA GLU A 294 -21.79 -15.54 27.07
C GLU A 294 -20.33 -15.85 27.47
N ARG A 295 -20.03 -17.09 27.88
CA ARG A 295 -18.65 -17.52 28.18
C ARG A 295 -17.77 -17.53 26.93
N GLU A 296 -18.27 -18.02 25.80
CA GLU A 296 -17.57 -17.99 24.51
C GLU A 296 -17.32 -16.56 24.04
N LYS A 297 -18.32 -15.69 24.16
CA LYS A 297 -18.21 -14.25 23.85
C LYS A 297 -17.21 -13.54 24.77
N ALA A 298 -17.23 -13.85 26.07
CA ALA A 298 -16.23 -13.31 27.00
C ALA A 298 -14.82 -13.78 26.62
N ALA A 299 -14.66 -15.05 26.23
CA ALA A 299 -13.39 -15.58 25.78
C ALA A 299 -12.93 -14.98 24.44
N SER A 300 -13.84 -14.70 23.49
CA SER A 300 -13.48 -14.04 22.23
C SER A 300 -13.04 -12.59 22.46
N LEU A 301 -13.79 -11.84 23.29
CA LEU A 301 -13.45 -10.47 23.66
C LEU A 301 -12.13 -10.39 24.44
N ALA A 302 -11.83 -11.38 25.30
CA ALA A 302 -10.56 -11.44 26.01
C ALA A 302 -9.37 -11.57 25.02
N ARG A 303 -9.49 -12.45 24.01
CA ARG A 303 -8.47 -12.60 22.97
C ARG A 303 -8.33 -11.35 22.09
N GLU A 304 -9.44 -10.70 21.77
CA GLU A 304 -9.43 -9.46 20.99
C GLU A 304 -8.76 -8.32 21.76
N LYS A 305 -9.05 -8.18 23.06
CA LYS A 305 -8.38 -7.22 23.94
C LYS A 305 -6.87 -7.45 24.00
N GLU A 306 -6.44 -8.70 24.12
CA GLU A 306 -5.02 -9.06 24.12
C GLU A 306 -4.35 -8.66 22.79
N LYS A 307 -4.93 -9.05 21.66
CA LYS A 307 -4.44 -8.68 20.33
C LYS A 307 -4.36 -7.15 20.14
N LEU A 308 -5.38 -6.40 20.57
CA LEU A 308 -5.38 -4.94 20.50
C LEU A 308 -4.28 -4.33 21.37
N SER A 309 -4.05 -4.87 22.57
CA SER A 309 -2.98 -4.40 23.45
C SER A 309 -1.58 -4.65 22.86
N GLU A 310 -1.38 -5.77 22.16
CA GLU A 310 -0.14 -6.04 21.43
C GLU A 310 0.07 -5.03 20.29
N GLN A 311 -0.99 -4.75 19.53
CA GLN A 311 -0.95 -3.76 18.44
C GLN A 311 -0.69 -2.34 18.96
N GLU A 312 -1.29 -1.95 20.08
CA GLU A 312 -1.07 -0.66 20.72
C GLU A 312 0.41 -0.48 21.10
N VAL A 313 1.04 -1.50 21.69
CA VAL A 313 2.47 -1.45 22.04
C VAL A 313 3.35 -1.26 20.80
N VAL A 314 3.03 -1.95 19.69
CA VAL A 314 3.77 -1.78 18.43
C VAL A 314 3.59 -0.37 17.86
N GLN A 315 2.35 0.14 17.84
CA GLN A 315 2.05 1.49 17.34
C GLN A 315 2.72 2.58 18.18
N ILE A 316 2.72 2.46 19.51
CA ILE A 316 3.42 3.39 20.41
C ILE A 316 4.92 3.41 20.10
N ARG A 317 5.53 2.23 19.86
CA ARG A 317 6.95 2.15 19.47
C ARG A 317 7.19 2.84 18.13
N GLN A 318 6.36 2.58 17.13
CA GLN A 318 6.49 3.20 15.80
C GLN A 318 6.31 4.72 15.84
N LEU A 319 5.34 5.22 16.62
CA LEU A 319 5.15 6.66 16.83
C LEU A 319 6.36 7.31 17.48
N LYS A 320 6.96 6.64 18.47
CA LYS A 320 8.17 7.14 19.13
C LYS A 320 9.37 7.21 18.18
N VAL A 321 9.53 6.22 17.31
CA VAL A 321 10.55 6.25 16.25
C VAL A 321 10.31 7.43 15.31
N MET A 322 9.07 7.62 14.86
CA MET A 322 8.72 8.73 13.98
C MET A 322 8.95 10.11 14.64
N GLU A 323 8.64 10.24 15.92
CA GLU A 323 8.91 11.45 16.71
C GLU A 323 10.41 11.73 16.81
N MET A 324 11.24 10.69 17.00
CA MET A 324 12.69 10.84 17.01
C MET A 324 13.24 11.29 15.64
N ILE A 325 12.73 10.71 14.55
CA ILE A 325 13.09 11.10 13.18
C ILE A 325 12.69 12.56 12.92
N ALA A 326 11.45 12.93 13.23
CA ALA A 326 10.95 14.28 13.06
C ALA A 326 11.74 15.29 13.90
N GLY A 327 12.08 14.95 15.15
CA GLY A 327 12.91 15.81 16.01
C GLY A 327 14.33 16.01 15.46
N ALA A 328 14.95 14.97 14.90
CA ALA A 328 16.27 15.09 14.26
C ALA A 328 16.20 15.98 13.00
N LEU A 329 15.18 15.80 12.16
CA LEU A 329 15.00 16.62 10.96
C LEU A 329 14.63 18.07 11.29
N GLU A 330 13.84 18.31 12.33
CA GLU A 330 13.52 19.66 12.78
C GLU A 330 14.76 20.38 13.32
N LYS A 331 15.67 19.68 14.01
CA LYS A 331 16.97 20.24 14.40
C LYS A 331 17.77 20.69 13.18
N VAL A 332 17.88 19.84 12.16
CA VAL A 332 18.56 20.20 10.89
C VAL A 332 17.92 21.43 10.24
N ARG A 333 16.59 21.49 10.21
CA ARG A 333 15.85 22.63 9.67
C ARG A 333 16.08 23.93 10.45
N VAL A 334 16.12 23.86 11.78
CA VAL A 334 16.42 25.02 12.65
C VAL A 334 17.85 25.50 12.41
N ASP A 335 18.81 24.59 12.32
CA ASP A 335 20.21 24.91 12.05
C ASP A 335 20.40 25.55 10.65
N ASP A 336 19.62 25.09 9.65
CA ASP A 336 19.58 25.66 8.29
C ASP A 336 19.02 27.09 8.31
N ALA A 337 17.88 27.29 8.96
CA ALA A 337 17.25 28.61 9.10
C ALA A 337 18.13 29.61 9.87
N ALA A 338 18.94 29.12 10.82
CA ALA A 338 19.92 29.92 11.55
C ALA A 338 21.20 30.19 10.73
N GLY A 339 21.40 29.51 9.60
CA GLY A 339 22.62 29.57 8.79
C GLY A 339 23.85 28.92 9.44
N VAL A 340 23.64 28.08 10.46
CA VAL A 340 24.70 27.39 11.20
C VAL A 340 24.94 25.98 10.63
N LEU A 341 24.01 25.46 9.83
CA LEU A 341 24.13 24.15 9.21
C LEU A 341 25.37 24.06 8.30
N THR A 342 26.22 23.08 8.60
CA THR A 342 27.39 22.74 7.79
C THR A 342 27.14 21.45 7.02
N LEU A 343 27.84 21.27 5.90
CA LEU A 343 27.71 20.05 5.07
C LEU A 343 28.08 18.80 5.86
N GLU A 344 29.14 18.87 6.67
CA GLU A 344 29.58 17.77 7.53
C GLU A 344 28.59 17.49 8.66
N GLY A 345 28.06 18.54 9.30
CA GLY A 345 27.04 18.39 10.33
C GLY A 345 25.77 17.71 9.79
N LEU A 346 25.30 18.15 8.62
CA LEU A 346 24.18 17.54 7.92
C LEU A 346 24.45 16.06 7.59
N PHE A 347 25.62 15.77 7.02
CA PHE A 347 26.02 14.40 6.68
C PHE A 347 26.01 13.48 7.91
N MET A 348 26.56 13.95 9.03
CA MET A 348 26.65 13.19 10.28
C MET A 348 25.26 12.88 10.87
N GLU A 349 24.36 13.85 10.90
CA GLU A 349 22.99 13.66 11.40
C GLU A 349 22.20 12.68 10.51
N ILE A 350 22.29 12.80 9.18
CA ILE A 350 21.62 11.87 8.25
C ILE A 350 22.20 10.46 8.36
N ARG A 351 23.53 10.34 8.47
CA ARG A 351 24.21 9.05 8.64
C ARG A 351 23.79 8.37 9.94
N ASP A 352 23.72 9.11 11.03
CA ASP A 352 23.26 8.60 12.32
C ASP A 352 21.78 8.20 12.28
N LEU A 353 20.95 8.96 11.56
CA LEU A 353 19.54 8.62 11.32
C LEU A 353 19.38 7.33 10.51
N LYS A 354 20.17 7.14 9.44
CA LYS A 354 20.22 5.90 8.64
C LYS A 354 20.68 4.71 9.48
N ALA A 355 21.70 4.91 10.33
CA ALA A 355 22.22 3.85 11.19
C ALA A 355 21.22 3.41 12.27
N ARG A 356 20.43 4.34 12.81
CA ARG A 356 19.44 4.05 13.87
C ARG A 356 18.10 3.54 13.33
N PHE A 357 17.68 4.00 12.16
CA PHE A 357 16.33 3.80 11.62
C PHE A 357 16.33 3.50 10.11
N GLY A 358 17.01 2.44 9.68
CA GLY A 358 17.22 2.15 8.26
C GLY A 358 15.94 1.84 7.47
N GLU A 359 14.95 1.15 8.05
CA GLU A 359 13.69 0.85 7.37
C GLU A 359 12.83 2.10 7.22
N GLU A 360 12.72 2.91 8.28
CA GLU A 360 11.99 4.16 8.29
C GLU A 360 12.65 5.21 7.41
N PHE A 361 13.99 5.19 7.30
CA PHE A 361 14.76 6.01 6.37
C PHE A 361 14.28 5.85 4.92
N LYS A 362 14.02 4.59 4.52
CA LYS A 362 13.46 4.25 3.22
C LYS A 362 11.99 4.67 3.10
N MET A 363 11.17 4.28 4.08
CA MET A 363 9.72 4.53 4.03
C MET A 363 9.37 6.02 4.00
N CYS A 364 10.13 6.85 4.74
CA CYS A 364 9.87 8.28 4.82
C CYS A 364 10.59 9.09 3.72
N GLY A 365 11.33 8.43 2.82
CA GLY A 365 12.08 9.12 1.76
C GLY A 365 13.12 10.10 2.31
N ILE A 366 13.79 9.77 3.40
CA ILE A 366 14.72 10.69 4.08
C ILE A 366 15.90 11.06 3.16
N ALA A 367 16.32 10.16 2.27
CA ALA A 367 17.32 10.45 1.24
C ALA A 367 16.96 11.67 0.38
N TRP A 368 15.68 11.86 0.06
CA TRP A 368 15.21 13.03 -0.70
C TRP A 368 15.28 14.32 0.12
N ILE A 369 14.87 14.25 1.40
CA ILE A 369 14.95 15.38 2.32
C ILE A 369 16.42 15.80 2.52
N ALA A 370 17.31 14.82 2.69
CA ALA A 370 18.75 15.01 2.75
C ALA A 370 19.28 15.77 1.52
N CYS A 371 18.88 15.38 0.30
CA CYS A 371 19.27 16.09 -0.93
C CYS A 371 18.82 17.56 -0.93
N GLN A 372 17.62 17.86 -0.43
CA GLN A 372 17.11 19.24 -0.39
C GLN A 372 17.97 20.15 0.49
N PHE A 373 18.38 19.68 1.68
CA PHE A 373 19.27 20.45 2.56
C PHE A 373 20.72 20.45 2.06
N ALA A 374 21.17 19.36 1.43
CA ALA A 374 22.53 19.26 0.91
C ALA A 374 22.76 20.16 -0.29
N HIS A 375 21.75 20.33 -1.16
CA HIS A 375 21.84 21.08 -2.40
C HIS A 375 22.42 22.50 -2.24
N PRO A 376 21.87 23.41 -1.40
CA PRO A 376 22.42 24.76 -1.24
C PRO A 376 23.82 24.76 -0.61
N LEU A 377 24.11 23.82 0.29
CA LEU A 377 25.42 23.68 0.93
C LEU A 377 26.49 23.22 -0.07
N LEU A 378 26.13 22.28 -0.93
CA LEU A 378 27.00 21.76 -1.99
C LEU A 378 27.23 22.80 -3.08
N ILE A 379 26.21 23.56 -3.49
CA ILE A 379 26.39 24.69 -4.41
C ILE A 379 27.42 25.69 -3.85
N ARG A 380 27.32 26.02 -2.56
CA ARG A 380 28.29 26.90 -1.90
C ARG A 380 29.69 26.27 -1.84
N PHE A 381 29.78 24.96 -1.56
CA PHE A 381 31.05 24.23 -1.54
C PHE A 381 31.75 24.23 -2.91
N PHE A 382 30.99 24.01 -3.99
CA PHE A 382 31.52 24.01 -5.36
C PHE A 382 31.54 25.40 -6.01
N GLN A 383 31.29 26.47 -5.25
CA GLN A 383 31.29 27.82 -5.79
C GLN A 383 32.68 28.20 -6.31
N GLY A 384 32.77 28.56 -7.60
CA GLY A 384 34.02 28.92 -8.26
C GLY A 384 34.90 27.73 -8.66
N TRP A 385 34.44 26.49 -8.42
CA TRP A 385 35.16 25.30 -8.84
C TRP A 385 35.28 25.21 -10.37
N GLN A 386 36.47 24.85 -10.84
CA GLN A 386 36.77 24.63 -12.25
C GLN A 386 37.06 23.14 -12.50
N PRO A 387 36.04 22.33 -12.83
CA PRO A 387 36.16 20.87 -12.93
C PRO A 387 37.21 20.38 -13.92
N LEU A 388 37.48 21.15 -14.97
CA LEU A 388 38.45 20.77 -16.02
C LEU A 388 39.90 21.11 -15.67
N GLN A 389 40.13 21.95 -14.65
CA GLN A 389 41.48 22.30 -14.19
C GLN A 389 41.88 21.45 -12.97
N ASP A 390 40.99 21.35 -11.99
CA ASP A 390 41.19 20.51 -10.82
C ASP A 390 39.96 19.62 -10.56
N PRO A 391 39.94 18.41 -11.15
CA PRO A 391 38.85 17.47 -10.96
C PRO A 391 38.86 16.79 -9.58
N SER A 392 39.88 17.01 -8.73
CA SER A 392 39.98 16.30 -7.45
C SER A 392 39.05 16.85 -6.36
N VAL A 393 38.62 18.10 -6.50
CA VAL A 393 37.80 18.80 -5.52
C VAL A 393 36.46 18.09 -5.31
N GLY A 394 36.14 17.77 -4.05
CA GLY A 394 34.83 17.24 -3.66
C GLY A 394 34.60 15.76 -3.95
N LEU A 395 35.60 15.02 -4.45
CA LEU A 395 35.46 13.57 -4.68
C LEU A 395 35.13 12.79 -3.41
N GLU A 396 35.87 13.04 -2.33
CA GLU A 396 35.66 12.36 -1.05
C GLU A 396 34.28 12.66 -0.47
N VAL A 397 33.87 13.93 -0.56
CA VAL A 397 32.54 14.39 -0.15
C VAL A 397 31.47 13.68 -0.98
N MET A 398 31.54 13.77 -2.31
CA MET A 398 30.51 13.17 -3.15
C MET A 398 30.50 11.64 -3.06
N SER A 399 31.64 10.99 -2.83
CA SER A 399 31.71 9.55 -2.54
C SER A 399 30.99 9.19 -1.25
N SER A 400 31.18 9.94 -0.16
CA SER A 400 30.48 9.65 1.10
C SER A 400 28.98 9.86 0.98
N TRP A 401 28.55 10.90 0.26
CA TRP A 401 27.15 11.16 -0.04
C TRP A 401 26.53 10.10 -0.97
N LYS A 402 27.32 9.54 -1.90
CA LYS A 402 26.92 8.41 -2.74
C LYS A 402 26.60 7.18 -1.89
N ASP A 403 27.54 6.78 -1.03
CA ASP A 403 27.39 5.60 -0.15
C ASP A 403 26.19 5.76 0.79
N LEU A 404 25.93 7.00 1.26
CA LEU A 404 24.80 7.30 2.12
C LEU A 404 23.45 7.17 1.39
N LEU A 405 23.34 7.64 0.14
CA LEU A 405 22.07 7.85 -0.56
C LEU A 405 21.71 6.77 -1.60
N GLU A 406 22.68 6.03 -2.15
CA GLU A 406 22.47 5.12 -3.28
C GLU A 406 22.07 3.69 -2.86
N GLU A 407 22.54 3.19 -1.71
CA GLU A 407 22.35 1.79 -1.29
C GLU A 407 20.88 1.38 -1.03
N ASP A 408 20.00 2.35 -0.83
CA ASP A 408 18.73 2.13 -0.13
C ASP A 408 17.49 2.57 -0.90
N GLN A 409 17.54 2.53 -2.24
CA GLN A 409 16.34 2.76 -3.04
C GLN A 409 15.33 1.61 -2.83
N PRO A 410 14.06 1.90 -2.52
CA PRO A 410 13.01 0.91 -2.65
C PRO A 410 13.06 0.37 -4.07
N TYR A 411 13.01 -0.95 -4.22
CA TYR A 411 12.86 -1.59 -5.52
C TYR A 411 11.53 -1.11 -6.11
N ASP A 412 11.56 -0.03 -6.88
CA ASP A 412 10.37 0.57 -7.45
C ASP A 412 9.85 -0.37 -8.54
N PHE A 413 8.64 -0.90 -8.35
CA PHE A 413 7.93 -1.66 -9.38
C PHE A 413 7.56 -0.78 -10.59
N SER A 414 7.68 0.55 -10.46
CA SER A 414 7.67 1.47 -11.59
C SER A 414 9.05 1.51 -12.23
N HIS A 415 9.22 0.69 -13.28
CA HIS A 415 10.32 0.76 -14.26
C HIS A 415 10.33 2.08 -15.08
N SER A 416 9.81 3.18 -14.56
CA SER A 416 9.96 4.47 -15.24
C SER A 416 11.41 4.92 -15.12
N ALA A 417 12.13 4.86 -16.23
CA ALA A 417 13.48 5.41 -16.41
C ALA A 417 13.61 6.91 -16.03
N ALA A 418 12.51 7.57 -15.64
CA ALA A 418 12.44 8.97 -15.26
C ALA A 418 12.51 9.23 -13.75
N SER A 419 12.38 8.23 -12.87
CA SER A 419 12.59 8.45 -11.43
C SER A 419 14.09 8.46 -11.14
N MET A 420 14.72 9.63 -11.25
CA MET A 420 16.13 9.77 -10.89
C MET A 420 16.30 9.43 -9.40
N ALA A 421 17.26 8.54 -9.10
CA ALA A 421 17.65 8.29 -7.73
C ALA A 421 18.05 9.62 -7.04
N PRO A 422 17.78 9.80 -5.74
CA PRO A 422 18.05 11.05 -5.01
C PRO A 422 19.49 11.56 -5.22
N TYR A 423 20.47 10.64 -5.15
CA TYR A 423 21.87 10.96 -5.43
C TYR A 423 22.10 11.40 -6.87
N ALA A 424 21.48 10.73 -7.85
CA ALA A 424 21.59 11.10 -9.25
C ALA A 424 21.03 12.50 -9.54
N GLN A 425 19.91 12.85 -8.91
CA GLN A 425 19.36 14.19 -9.01
C GLN A 425 20.29 15.24 -8.38
N LEU A 426 20.78 14.98 -7.17
CA LEU A 426 21.71 15.89 -6.49
C LEU A 426 22.96 16.16 -7.32
N VAL A 427 23.58 15.11 -7.88
CA VAL A 427 24.73 15.24 -8.78
C VAL A 427 24.36 16.02 -10.03
N SER A 428 23.19 15.76 -10.62
CA SER A 428 22.75 16.44 -11.83
C SER A 428 22.56 17.95 -11.61
N GLU A 429 22.06 18.36 -10.45
CA GLU A 429 21.81 19.76 -10.14
C GLU A 429 23.05 20.51 -9.68
N VAL A 430 23.96 19.85 -8.95
CA VAL A 430 25.15 20.50 -8.37
C VAL A 430 26.35 20.46 -9.32
N ILE A 431 26.60 19.30 -9.95
CA ILE A 431 27.84 19.04 -10.70
C ILE A 431 27.68 19.37 -12.19
N LEU A 432 26.52 19.15 -12.80
CA LEU A 432 26.35 19.44 -14.23
C LEU A 432 26.49 20.91 -14.58
N PRO A 433 25.93 21.89 -13.81
CA PRO A 433 26.08 23.29 -14.16
C PRO A 433 27.55 23.76 -14.28
N PRO A 434 28.46 23.53 -13.31
CA PRO A 434 29.85 23.95 -13.45
C PRO A 434 30.57 23.20 -14.58
N VAL A 435 30.31 21.90 -14.76
CA VAL A 435 30.89 21.11 -15.86
C VAL A 435 30.42 21.63 -17.22
N ARG A 436 29.13 21.96 -17.37
CA ARG A 436 28.58 22.55 -18.59
C ARG A 436 29.17 23.93 -18.85
N ILE A 437 29.26 24.80 -17.85
CA ILE A 437 29.83 26.15 -18.01
C ILE A 437 31.28 26.07 -18.51
N GLN A 438 32.13 25.25 -17.88
CA GLN A 438 33.51 25.07 -18.33
C GLN A 438 33.58 24.34 -19.67
N GLY A 439 32.80 23.27 -19.84
CA GLY A 439 32.76 22.49 -21.07
C GLY A 439 32.32 23.30 -22.28
N THR A 440 31.38 24.23 -22.13
CA THR A 440 30.94 25.09 -23.25
C THR A 440 31.90 26.27 -23.46
N ASN A 441 32.36 26.94 -22.40
CA ASN A 441 33.07 28.22 -22.53
C ASN A 441 34.59 28.09 -22.65
N SER A 442 35.23 27.16 -21.93
CA SER A 442 36.70 27.09 -21.82
C SER A 442 37.30 25.86 -22.49
N TRP A 443 36.55 24.77 -22.60
CA TRP A 443 37.05 23.54 -23.19
C TRP A 443 37.14 23.63 -24.72
N ASP A 444 38.29 23.22 -25.26
CA ASP A 444 38.51 23.00 -26.69
C ASP A 444 38.49 21.50 -26.98
N ALA A 445 37.63 21.10 -27.92
CA ALA A 445 37.49 19.71 -28.36
C ALA A 445 38.76 19.15 -29.03
N ARG A 446 39.64 20.01 -29.58
CA ARG A 446 40.95 19.60 -30.12
C ARG A 446 41.94 19.19 -29.03
N VAL A 447 41.66 19.53 -27.77
CA VAL A 447 42.44 19.13 -26.60
C VAL A 447 41.52 18.30 -25.68
N PRO A 448 41.41 16.98 -25.91
CA PRO A 448 40.41 16.15 -25.23
C PRO A 448 40.75 15.87 -23.75
N GLU A 449 42.02 15.99 -23.35
CA GLU A 449 42.53 15.54 -22.06
C GLU A 449 41.87 16.18 -20.83
N PRO A 450 41.56 17.50 -20.77
CA PRO A 450 40.92 18.11 -19.60
C PRO A 450 39.55 17.50 -19.27
N MET A 451 38.71 17.28 -20.30
CA MET A 451 37.38 16.68 -20.10
C MET A 451 37.49 15.17 -19.84
N LEU A 452 38.37 14.46 -20.55
CA LEU A 452 38.59 13.03 -20.31
C LEU A 452 39.22 12.75 -18.94
N GLY A 453 40.08 13.64 -18.46
CA GLY A 453 40.67 13.59 -17.13
C GLY A 453 39.59 13.74 -16.07
N PHE A 454 38.71 14.74 -16.20
CA PHE A 454 37.54 14.89 -15.34
C PHE A 454 36.67 13.62 -15.30
N LEU A 455 36.27 13.10 -16.47
CA LEU A 455 35.41 11.90 -16.56
C LEU A 455 36.07 10.65 -15.96
N ARG A 456 37.39 10.48 -16.12
CA ARG A 456 38.12 9.36 -15.50
C ARG A 456 38.16 9.47 -13.99
N THR A 457 38.46 10.65 -13.47
CA THR A 457 38.54 10.92 -12.04
C THR A 457 37.18 10.78 -11.35
N TRP A 458 36.11 11.27 -11.98
CA TRP A 458 34.76 11.22 -11.43
C TRP A 458 33.99 9.93 -11.75
N LYS A 459 34.58 8.98 -12.49
CA LYS A 459 33.92 7.75 -12.96
C LYS A 459 33.20 6.97 -11.86
N GLN A 460 33.79 6.90 -10.66
CA GLN A 460 33.21 6.13 -9.55
C GLN A 460 32.08 6.89 -8.84
N VAL A 461 32.05 8.22 -8.93
CA VAL A 461 31.15 9.08 -8.16
C VAL A 461 29.98 9.57 -9.03
N LEU A 462 30.18 9.65 -10.34
CA LEU A 462 29.22 10.15 -11.32
C LEU A 462 28.20 9.07 -11.72
N PRO A 463 26.90 9.30 -11.50
CA PRO A 463 25.84 8.40 -11.95
C PRO A 463 25.76 8.33 -13.48
N LEU A 464 25.35 7.17 -14.02
CA LEU A 464 25.26 6.94 -15.47
C LEU A 464 24.38 7.96 -16.20
N VAL A 465 23.28 8.39 -15.57
CA VAL A 465 22.38 9.42 -16.13
C VAL A 465 23.12 10.75 -16.28
N ALA A 466 23.90 11.16 -15.28
CA ALA A 466 24.67 12.40 -15.35
C ALA A 466 25.81 12.30 -16.38
N LEU A 467 26.47 11.15 -16.50
CA LEU A 467 27.45 10.87 -17.56
C LEU A 467 26.81 11.07 -18.94
N GLY A 468 25.66 10.44 -19.20
CA GLY A 468 24.94 10.57 -20.46
C GLY A 468 24.61 12.03 -20.79
N LEU A 469 24.10 12.78 -19.81
CA LEU A 469 23.81 14.21 -19.99
C LEU A 469 25.04 15.04 -20.35
N ILE A 470 26.21 14.77 -19.75
CA ILE A 470 27.47 15.46 -20.10
C ILE A 470 27.88 15.13 -21.53
N LEU A 471 27.84 13.84 -21.90
CA LEU A 471 28.23 13.40 -23.23
C LEU A 471 27.31 14.02 -24.31
N GLU A 472 26.00 13.96 -24.10
CA GLU A 472 25.00 14.45 -25.04
C GLU A 472 24.97 15.98 -25.15
N HIS A 473 25.00 16.71 -24.04
CA HIS A 473 24.73 18.16 -24.04
C HIS A 473 26.00 19.03 -24.01
N VAL A 474 27.16 18.48 -23.66
CA VAL A 474 28.41 19.23 -23.56
C VAL A 474 29.44 18.74 -24.57
N VAL A 475 29.71 17.43 -24.57
CA VAL A 475 30.80 16.86 -25.37
C VAL A 475 30.41 16.79 -26.85
N MET A 476 29.26 16.18 -27.17
CA MET A 476 28.83 15.96 -28.55
C MET A 476 28.66 17.24 -29.36
N PRO A 477 28.01 18.32 -28.87
CA PRO A 477 27.87 19.54 -29.65
C PRO A 477 29.23 20.18 -29.99
N LYS A 478 30.17 20.15 -29.05
CA LYS A 478 31.52 20.72 -29.22
C LYS A 478 32.38 19.87 -30.15
N LEU A 479 32.31 18.54 -30.04
CA LEU A 479 33.00 17.63 -30.96
C LEU A 479 32.45 17.77 -32.39
N SER A 480 31.12 17.77 -32.56
CA SER A 480 30.49 17.94 -33.87
C SER A 480 30.88 19.27 -34.52
N ALA A 481 30.85 20.38 -33.78
CA ALA A 481 31.28 21.68 -34.28
C ALA A 481 32.80 21.73 -34.61
N ALA A 482 33.64 21.06 -33.82
CA ALA A 482 35.06 20.95 -34.11
C ALA A 482 35.32 20.12 -35.38
N VAL A 483 34.63 19.01 -35.57
CA VAL A 483 34.68 18.19 -36.80
C VAL A 483 34.18 18.97 -38.01
N GLU A 484 33.10 19.75 -37.85
CA GLU A 484 32.51 20.52 -38.94
C GLU A 484 33.40 21.72 -39.37
N SER A 485 34.07 22.36 -38.41
CA SER A 485 35.07 23.41 -38.68
C SER A 485 36.43 22.88 -39.13
N TRP A 486 36.72 21.60 -38.87
CA TRP A 486 37.99 20.98 -39.22
C TRP A 486 38.20 20.93 -40.74
N ASP A 487 39.38 21.38 -41.18
CA ASP A 487 39.85 21.29 -42.56
C ASP A 487 41.14 20.44 -42.65
N PRO A 488 41.10 19.28 -43.32
CA PRO A 488 42.26 18.38 -43.41
C PRO A 488 43.46 18.96 -44.15
N ARG A 489 43.31 20.07 -44.89
CA ARG A 489 44.41 20.68 -45.68
C ARG A 489 45.19 21.76 -44.94
N SER A 490 44.57 22.38 -43.95
CA SER A 490 45.11 23.56 -43.26
C SER A 490 45.48 23.29 -41.81
N GLU A 491 44.87 22.29 -41.17
CA GLU A 491 45.16 21.96 -39.78
C GLU A 491 46.34 20.99 -39.65
N ASN A 492 47.28 21.32 -38.76
CA ASN A 492 48.48 20.52 -38.50
C ASN A 492 48.25 19.36 -37.52
N VAL A 493 47.18 19.41 -36.72
CA VAL A 493 46.88 18.37 -35.73
C VAL A 493 45.97 17.32 -36.39
N PRO A 494 46.41 16.04 -36.47
CA PRO A 494 45.59 14.98 -37.03
C PRO A 494 44.29 14.80 -36.24
N ILE A 495 43.18 14.58 -36.96
CA ILE A 495 41.84 14.48 -36.36
C ILE A 495 41.69 13.28 -35.40
N ASP A 496 42.42 12.20 -35.65
CA ASP A 496 42.42 11.01 -34.81
C ASP A 496 42.91 11.31 -33.39
N VAL A 497 43.86 12.24 -33.22
CA VAL A 497 44.45 12.59 -31.92
C VAL A 497 43.39 13.08 -30.94
N TRP A 498 42.38 13.80 -31.43
CA TRP A 498 41.34 14.40 -30.58
C TRP A 498 39.96 13.74 -30.70
N VAL A 499 39.70 12.94 -31.74
CA VAL A 499 38.45 12.16 -31.87
C VAL A 499 38.57 10.75 -31.29
N HIS A 500 39.67 10.02 -31.55
CA HIS A 500 39.80 8.63 -31.10
C HIS A 500 39.67 8.42 -29.59
N PRO A 501 40.17 9.33 -28.73
CA PRO A 501 40.00 9.20 -27.28
C PRO A 501 38.53 9.13 -26.82
N TRP A 502 37.58 9.60 -27.62
CA TRP A 502 36.15 9.58 -27.29
C TRP A 502 35.43 8.30 -27.72
N LEU A 503 35.99 7.54 -28.67
CA LEU A 503 35.35 6.33 -29.22
C LEU A 503 34.98 5.28 -28.15
N PRO A 504 35.78 5.05 -27.08
CA PRO A 504 35.41 4.07 -26.05
C PRO A 504 34.28 4.51 -25.12
N ILE A 505 33.92 5.79 -25.12
CA ILE A 505 33.00 6.41 -24.14
C ILE A 505 31.67 6.82 -24.78
N LEU A 506 31.70 7.21 -26.06
CA LEU A 506 30.52 7.65 -26.79
C LEU A 506 29.62 6.48 -27.21
N GLU A 507 28.33 6.77 -27.37
CA GLU A 507 27.37 5.83 -27.92
C GLU A 507 27.62 5.59 -29.42
N GLN A 508 27.31 4.38 -29.88
CA GLN A 508 27.56 3.95 -31.26
C GLN A 508 26.91 4.87 -32.31
N SER A 509 25.68 5.32 -32.05
CA SER A 509 24.94 6.25 -32.93
C SER A 509 25.66 7.59 -33.10
N SER A 510 26.19 8.13 -31.99
CA SER A 510 26.94 9.39 -31.99
C SER A 510 28.25 9.25 -32.76
N ILE A 511 28.95 8.13 -32.59
CA ILE A 511 30.19 7.82 -33.32
C ILE A 511 29.92 7.76 -34.83
N GLU A 512 28.85 7.09 -35.26
CA GLU A 512 28.48 6.98 -36.67
C GLU A 512 28.26 8.35 -37.33
N THR A 513 27.60 9.28 -36.64
CA THR A 513 27.37 10.64 -37.16
C THR A 513 28.68 11.42 -37.35
N LEU A 514 29.59 11.35 -36.38
CA LEU A 514 30.92 11.98 -36.47
C LEU A 514 31.73 11.35 -37.60
N CYS A 515 31.81 10.01 -37.65
CA CYS A 515 32.51 9.27 -38.69
C CYS A 515 31.98 9.60 -40.09
N HIS A 516 30.67 9.81 -40.25
CA HIS A 516 30.09 10.21 -41.52
C HIS A 516 30.61 11.58 -42.00
N SER A 517 30.62 12.58 -41.10
CA SER A 517 31.11 13.93 -41.40
C SER A 517 32.61 13.92 -41.74
N ILE A 518 33.40 13.20 -40.96
CA ILE A 518 34.85 13.03 -41.17
C ILE A 518 35.13 12.36 -42.51
N ARG A 519 34.41 11.27 -42.82
CA ARG A 519 34.52 10.58 -44.10
C ARG A 519 34.21 11.51 -45.28
N HIS A 520 33.15 12.30 -45.20
CA HIS A 520 32.80 13.24 -46.27
C HIS A 520 33.92 14.25 -46.55
N LYS A 521 34.51 14.82 -45.49
CA LYS A 521 35.65 15.75 -45.59
C LYS A 521 36.92 15.08 -46.13
N LEU A 522 37.25 13.88 -45.64
CA LEU A 522 38.36 13.08 -46.15
C LEU A 522 38.19 12.77 -47.64
N SER A 523 37.02 12.30 -48.06
CA SER A 523 36.72 12.01 -49.47
C SER A 523 36.91 13.25 -50.36
N SER A 524 36.52 14.44 -49.90
CA SER A 524 36.74 15.69 -50.64
C SER A 524 38.22 16.02 -50.83
N VAL A 525 39.05 15.81 -49.80
CA VAL A 525 40.49 16.03 -49.89
C VAL A 525 41.16 14.98 -50.77
N LEU A 526 40.77 13.72 -50.61
CA LEU A 526 41.30 12.61 -51.41
C LEU A 526 40.94 12.70 -52.89
N HIS A 527 39.86 13.39 -53.25
CA HIS A 527 39.54 13.66 -54.65
C HIS A 527 40.64 14.49 -55.34
N VAL A 528 41.27 15.43 -54.64
CA VAL A 528 42.34 16.31 -55.17
C VAL A 528 43.76 15.81 -54.83
N TRP A 529 43.89 14.84 -53.91
CA TRP A 529 45.16 14.27 -53.48
C TRP A 529 46.02 13.68 -54.62
N GLN A 530 47.33 13.59 -54.43
CA GLN A 530 48.28 13.01 -55.39
C GLN A 530 49.17 11.98 -54.69
N ALA A 531 49.59 10.93 -55.42
CA ALA A 531 50.40 9.83 -54.87
C ALA A 531 51.71 10.26 -54.17
N ARG A 532 52.25 11.43 -54.53
CA ARG A 532 53.49 11.98 -53.93
C ARG A 532 53.33 12.41 -52.48
N ASP A 533 52.10 12.71 -52.08
CA ASP A 533 51.82 13.29 -50.78
C ASP A 533 51.60 12.19 -49.73
N ALA A 534 52.62 11.98 -48.89
CA ALA A 534 52.61 11.00 -47.82
C ALA A 534 51.68 11.38 -46.64
N SER A 535 51.19 12.63 -46.56
CA SER A 535 50.36 13.09 -45.45
C SER A 535 48.99 12.39 -45.41
N ALA A 536 48.43 12.04 -46.57
CA ALA A 536 47.13 11.34 -46.63
C ALA A 536 47.18 9.94 -46.01
N HIS A 537 48.31 9.22 -46.14
CA HIS A 537 48.46 7.93 -45.49
C HIS A 537 48.53 8.10 -43.96
N ALA A 538 49.31 9.06 -43.47
CA ALA A 538 49.40 9.36 -42.04
C ALA A 538 48.03 9.76 -41.46
N LEU A 539 47.23 10.49 -42.23
CA LEU A 539 45.89 10.92 -41.85
C LEU A 539 44.88 9.76 -41.86
N LEU A 540 44.90 8.87 -42.86
CA LEU A 540 43.92 7.79 -43.00
C LEU A 540 44.25 6.55 -42.17
N PHE A 541 45.53 6.22 -42.00
CA PHE A 541 45.97 4.98 -41.34
C PHE A 541 45.31 4.73 -39.97
N PRO A 542 45.20 5.73 -39.07
CA PRO A 542 44.52 5.55 -37.78
C PRO A 542 43.05 5.12 -37.91
N TRP A 543 42.37 5.53 -38.98
CA TRP A 543 40.93 5.29 -39.20
C TRP A 543 40.62 3.89 -39.73
N LYS A 544 41.63 3.12 -40.14
CA LYS A 544 41.46 1.74 -40.65
C LYS A 544 40.73 0.82 -39.68
N LYS A 545 40.91 1.02 -38.37
CA LYS A 545 40.27 0.21 -37.32
C LYS A 545 38.93 0.77 -36.85
N VAL A 546 38.62 2.02 -37.20
CA VAL A 546 37.43 2.75 -36.73
C VAL A 546 36.31 2.67 -37.76
N PHE A 547 36.65 2.75 -39.05
CA PHE A 547 35.68 2.54 -40.12
C PHE A 547 35.39 1.06 -40.36
N ASP A 548 34.14 0.77 -40.71
CA ASP A 548 33.75 -0.57 -41.16
C ASP A 548 34.57 -0.99 -42.38
N SER A 549 34.89 -2.29 -42.49
CA SER A 549 35.70 -2.83 -43.59
C SER A 549 35.16 -2.43 -44.97
N ALA A 550 33.83 -2.48 -45.14
CA ALA A 550 33.19 -2.08 -46.40
C ALA A 550 33.40 -0.59 -46.74
N ILE A 551 33.30 0.29 -45.74
CA ILE A 551 33.50 1.74 -45.92
C ILE A 551 34.97 2.05 -46.21
N TRP A 552 35.88 1.37 -45.51
CA TRP A 552 37.32 1.52 -45.71
C TRP A 552 37.75 1.08 -47.11
N GLU A 553 37.37 -0.12 -47.53
CA GLU A 553 37.69 -0.65 -48.86
C GLU A 553 37.14 0.25 -49.97
N ASP A 554 35.90 0.72 -49.79
CA ASP A 554 35.27 1.62 -50.74
C ASP A 554 36.05 2.93 -50.95
N LEU A 555 36.48 3.55 -49.85
CA LEU A 555 37.26 4.79 -49.87
C LEU A 555 38.63 4.58 -50.54
N ILE A 556 39.33 3.50 -50.18
CA ILE A 556 40.63 3.15 -50.76
C ILE A 556 40.51 2.87 -52.27
N THR A 557 39.52 2.09 -52.67
CA THR A 557 39.30 1.69 -54.07
C THR A 557 38.94 2.88 -54.94
N ARG A 558 38.09 3.80 -54.45
CA ARG A 558 37.63 4.96 -55.23
C ARG A 558 38.69 6.04 -55.39
N TYR A 559 39.47 6.33 -54.35
CA TYR A 559 40.32 7.53 -54.33
C TYR A 559 41.83 7.26 -54.35
N ILE A 560 42.30 6.16 -53.73
CA ILE A 560 43.74 5.87 -53.58
C ILE A 560 44.25 4.99 -54.72
N VAL A 561 43.61 3.83 -54.93
CA VAL A 561 44.05 2.80 -55.90
C VAL A 561 44.25 3.36 -57.32
N PRO A 562 43.33 4.15 -57.91
CA PRO A 562 43.50 4.65 -59.27
C PRO A 562 44.72 5.56 -59.43
N LYS A 563 45.03 6.37 -58.41
CA LYS A 563 46.14 7.32 -58.43
C LYS A 563 47.49 6.65 -58.23
N LEU A 564 47.55 5.62 -57.38
CA LEU A 564 48.73 4.79 -57.22
C LEU A 564 49.02 3.98 -58.50
N LYS A 565 47.98 3.46 -59.16
CA LYS A 565 48.12 2.79 -60.45
C LYS A 565 48.68 3.73 -61.53
N MET A 566 48.16 4.95 -61.64
CA MET A 566 48.72 5.95 -62.58
C MET A 566 50.18 6.29 -62.24
N ALA A 567 50.53 6.49 -60.97
CA ALA A 567 51.89 6.79 -60.56
C ALA A 567 52.87 5.64 -60.87
N LEU A 568 52.41 4.38 -60.79
CA LEU A 568 53.21 3.21 -61.13
C LEU A 568 53.31 2.98 -62.65
N GLN A 569 52.31 3.36 -63.44
CA GLN A 569 52.39 3.34 -64.91
C GLN A 569 53.40 4.36 -65.46
N GLU A 570 53.60 5.48 -64.76
CA GLU A 570 54.63 6.48 -65.07
C GLU A 570 56.04 6.09 -64.60
N PHE A 571 56.18 4.98 -63.87
CA PHE A 571 57.46 4.50 -63.35
C PHE A 571 58.31 3.90 -64.48
N GLN A 572 59.45 4.54 -64.77
CA GLN A 572 60.41 4.05 -65.75
C GLN A 572 61.60 3.40 -65.05
N ILE A 573 61.95 2.18 -65.47
CA ILE A 573 63.14 1.48 -65.01
C ILE A 573 64.33 1.97 -65.84
N ASN A 574 65.19 2.79 -65.23
CA ASN A 574 66.41 3.28 -65.85
C ASN A 574 67.64 2.72 -65.11
N PRO A 575 68.36 1.75 -65.71
CA PRO A 575 69.51 1.10 -65.06
C PRO A 575 70.69 2.03 -64.72
N ALA A 576 70.77 3.22 -65.33
CA ALA A 576 71.88 4.17 -65.12
C ALA A 576 71.60 5.26 -64.07
N ASP A 577 70.33 5.60 -63.81
CA ASP A 577 69.89 6.59 -62.82
C ASP A 577 68.46 6.26 -62.36
N GLN A 578 68.34 5.27 -61.47
CA GLN A 578 67.04 4.76 -61.03
C GLN A 578 66.44 5.66 -59.93
N LYS A 579 65.30 6.28 -60.22
CA LYS A 579 64.48 6.98 -59.23
C LYS A 579 63.39 6.02 -58.74
N LEU A 580 63.32 5.79 -57.42
CA LEU A 580 62.38 4.85 -56.80
C LEU A 580 61.19 5.53 -56.12
N ASP A 581 61.02 6.84 -56.32
CA ASP A 581 60.03 7.62 -55.59
C ASP A 581 58.60 7.10 -55.84
N GLN A 582 58.22 6.86 -57.10
CA GLN A 582 56.90 6.31 -57.46
C GLN A 582 56.65 4.94 -56.82
N PHE A 583 57.66 4.08 -56.82
CA PHE A 583 57.58 2.77 -56.19
C PHE A 583 57.43 2.88 -54.67
N ASN A 584 58.22 3.76 -54.04
CA ASN A 584 58.14 4.04 -52.60
C ASN A 584 56.78 4.63 -52.21
N TRP A 585 56.16 5.47 -53.06
CA TRP A 585 54.80 5.98 -52.83
C TRP A 585 53.78 4.84 -52.79
N VAL A 586 53.84 3.88 -53.70
CA VAL A 586 52.93 2.70 -53.69
C VAL A 586 53.18 1.80 -52.48
N MET A 587 54.45 1.54 -52.18
CA MET A 587 54.84 0.67 -51.06
C MET A 587 54.42 1.20 -49.70
N LEU A 588 54.31 2.52 -49.54
CA LEU A 588 53.81 3.14 -48.33
C LEU A 588 52.37 2.71 -48.00
N TRP A 589 51.55 2.43 -49.02
CA TRP A 589 50.16 1.98 -48.86
C TRP A 589 49.98 0.46 -48.81
N ALA A 590 51.04 -0.33 -49.02
CA ALA A 590 50.94 -1.79 -49.15
C ALA A 590 50.32 -2.50 -47.92
N SER A 591 50.46 -1.91 -46.73
CA SER A 591 49.86 -2.44 -45.49
C SER A 591 48.38 -2.05 -45.29
N THR A 592 47.89 -1.07 -46.05
CA THR A 592 46.54 -0.48 -45.93
C THR A 592 45.57 -0.96 -46.99
N ILE A 593 46.07 -1.28 -48.18
CA ILE A 593 45.29 -1.74 -49.33
C ILE A 593 45.11 -3.26 -49.24
N PRO A 594 43.90 -3.81 -49.51
CA PRO A 594 43.70 -5.25 -49.62
C PRO A 594 44.62 -5.90 -50.64
N VAL A 595 45.12 -7.10 -50.32
CA VAL A 595 46.13 -7.82 -51.14
C VAL A 595 45.67 -7.98 -52.60
N GLN A 596 44.39 -8.26 -52.83
CA GLN A 596 43.83 -8.41 -54.18
C GLN A 596 44.00 -7.13 -55.02
N GLN A 597 43.74 -5.97 -54.42
CA GLN A 597 43.87 -4.68 -55.11
C GLN A 597 45.34 -4.28 -55.32
N MET A 598 46.23 -4.68 -54.41
CA MET A 598 47.68 -4.50 -54.61
C MET A 598 48.18 -5.28 -55.82
N VAL A 599 47.71 -6.53 -55.99
CA VAL A 599 48.04 -7.34 -57.17
C VAL A 599 47.53 -6.67 -58.45
N ASP A 600 46.33 -6.11 -58.45
CA ASP A 600 45.76 -5.40 -59.61
C ASP A 600 46.52 -4.12 -59.98
N ILE A 601 47.13 -3.44 -58.99
CA ILE A 601 48.00 -2.29 -59.23
C ILE A 601 49.28 -2.73 -59.96
N TYR A 602 49.92 -3.81 -59.53
CA TYR A 602 51.14 -4.35 -60.16
C TYR A 602 50.89 -5.08 -61.50
N ALA A 603 49.73 -5.71 -61.66
CA ALA A 603 49.38 -6.40 -62.90
C ALA A 603 49.00 -5.42 -64.03
N GLY A 604 48.65 -4.18 -63.69
CA GLY A 604 48.27 -3.14 -64.63
C GLY A 604 49.30 -2.03 -64.85
N SER A 605 50.53 -2.19 -64.34
CA SER A 605 51.66 -1.26 -64.54
C SER A 605 52.48 -1.61 -65.77
#